data_AF-A0AA49J8F8-F1
#
_entry.id   AF-A0AA49J8F8-F1
#
_cell.length_a   1.000
_cell.length_b   1.000
_cell.length_c   1.000
_cell.angle_alpha   90.00
_cell.angle_beta   90.00
_cell.angle_gamma   90.00
#
_symmetry.space_group_name_H-M   'P 1'
#
loop_
_entity.id
_entity.type
_entity.pdbx_description
1 polymer ?
#
loop_
_entity_poly.entity_id
_entity_poly.type
_entity_poly.pdbx_seq_one_letter_code
_entity_poly.pdbx_strand_id
1 'polypeptide(L)'
;IINEYTKYSRAVTYFYWCLVTATVFTVILAPLVLYFSSLQRREQIRNGTIAYPEIMSSWTPFDKTRGLGYWILVLFQSLICFYGGGIVATYDSNAVVLMSFFAGQFDILKGKCEDLFGNGEIGRA
;
A
#
# COMPACT_ATOMS: atom_id res chain seq x y z
N ILE A 1 9.40 9.64 25.02
CA ILE A 1 9.96 9.92 23.69
C ILE A 1 9.97 8.66 22.83
N ILE A 2 10.91 7.71 23.00
CA ILE A 2 11.02 6.52 22.12
C ILE A 2 9.73 5.67 22.07
N ASN A 3 9.03 5.49 23.20
CA ASN A 3 7.81 4.67 23.24
C ASN A 3 6.62 5.32 22.49
N GLU A 4 6.51 6.64 22.50
CA GLU A 4 5.50 7.36 21.71
C GLU A 4 5.80 7.27 20.21
N TYR A 5 7.06 7.49 19.81
CA TYR A 5 7.48 7.34 18.42
C TYR A 5 7.28 5.91 17.91
N THR A 6 7.57 4.91 18.73
CA THR A 6 7.35 3.50 18.37
C THR A 6 5.85 3.21 18.20
N LYS A 7 5.00 3.78 19.05
CA LYS A 7 3.54 3.63 18.96
C LYS A 7 2.98 4.32 17.70
N TYR A 8 3.46 5.51 17.38
CA TYR A 8 3.10 6.24 16.17
C TYR A 8 3.53 5.50 14.90
N SER A 9 4.80 5.05 14.84
CA SER A 9 5.34 4.26 13.73
C SER A 9 4.52 2.99 13.50
N ARG A 10 4.18 2.24 14.57
CA ARG A 10 3.31 1.07 14.47
C ARG A 10 1.91 1.44 13.96
N ALA A 11 1.31 2.52 14.43
CA ALA A 11 0.00 2.96 13.97
C ALA A 11 0.00 3.31 12.47
N VAL A 12 1.03 4.03 12.00
CA VAL A 12 1.21 4.36 10.58
C VAL A 12 1.39 3.09 9.75
N THR A 13 2.23 2.16 10.19
CA THR A 13 2.44 0.88 9.49
C THR A 13 1.15 0.07 9.42
N TYR A 14 0.38 -0.05 10.51
CA TYR A 14 -0.90 -0.75 10.49
C TYR A 14 -1.93 -0.07 9.58
N PHE A 15 -1.99 1.27 9.60
CA PHE A 15 -2.89 2.03 8.74
C PHE A 15 -2.51 1.85 7.26
N TYR A 16 -1.21 1.84 6.96
CA TYR A 16 -0.69 1.60 5.62
C TYR A 16 -1.01 0.18 5.13
N TRP A 17 -0.77 -0.85 5.95
CA TRP A 17 -1.16 -2.23 5.63
C TRP A 17 -2.67 -2.38 5.42
N CYS A 18 -3.49 -1.65 6.19
CA CYS A 18 -4.93 -1.61 6.01
C CYS A 18 -5.31 -0.98 4.67
N LEU A 19 -4.70 0.16 4.30
CA LEU A 19 -4.87 0.82 3.01
C LEU A 19 -4.46 -0.07 1.82
N VAL A 20 -3.32 -0.75 1.91
CA VAL A 20 -2.86 -1.69 0.87
C VAL A 20 -3.86 -2.84 0.73
N THR A 21 -4.31 -3.42 1.83
CA THR A 21 -5.30 -4.50 1.81
C THR A 21 -6.63 -4.03 1.23
N ALA A 22 -7.10 -2.83 1.61
CA ALA A 22 -8.30 -2.23 1.06
C ALA A 22 -8.16 -1.99 -0.45
N THR A 23 -7.02 -1.48 -0.91
CA THR A 23 -6.75 -1.23 -2.33
C THR A 23 -6.81 -2.54 -3.14
N VAL A 24 -6.14 -3.59 -2.67
CA VAL A 24 -6.19 -4.92 -3.30
C VAL A 24 -7.62 -5.44 -3.35
N PHE A 25 -8.37 -5.31 -2.25
CA PHE A 25 -9.76 -5.73 -2.19
C PHE A 25 -10.63 -4.96 -3.18
N THR A 26 -10.40 -3.65 -3.31
CA THR A 26 -11.13 -2.77 -4.24
C THR A 26 -10.85 -3.15 -5.69
N VAL A 27 -9.60 -3.47 -6.03
CA VAL A 27 -9.21 -3.92 -7.38
C VAL A 27 -9.86 -5.27 -7.73
N ILE A 28 -9.98 -6.19 -6.76
CA ILE A 28 -10.70 -7.46 -6.94
C ILE A 28 -12.21 -7.23 -7.08
N LEU A 29 -12.77 -6.33 -6.28
CA LEU A 29 -14.21 -6.05 -6.31
C LEU A 29 -14.65 -5.28 -7.55
N ALA A 30 -13.81 -4.41 -8.12
CA ALA A 30 -14.15 -3.58 -9.27
C ALA A 30 -14.75 -4.36 -10.47
N PRO A 31 -14.12 -5.42 -11.01
CA PRO A 31 -14.71 -6.21 -12.09
C PRO A 31 -15.95 -7.00 -11.64
N LEU A 32 -16.03 -7.42 -10.37
CA LEU A 32 -17.21 -8.09 -9.82
C LEU A 32 -18.40 -7.13 -9.75
N VAL A 33 -18.23 -5.92 -9.21
CA VAL A 33 -19.27 -4.90 -9.17
C VAL A 33 -19.70 -4.50 -10.58
N LEU A 34 -18.77 -4.35 -11.52
CA LEU A 34 -19.09 -4.09 -12.94
C LEU A 34 -19.87 -5.26 -13.58
N TYR A 35 -19.58 -6.50 -13.20
CA TYR A 35 -20.31 -7.67 -13.66
C TYR A 35 -21.70 -7.81 -13.01
N PHE A 36 -21.86 -7.44 -11.73
CA PHE A 36 -23.12 -7.56 -10.98
C PHE A 36 -24.08 -6.38 -11.18
N SER A 37 -23.56 -5.18 -11.44
CA SER A 37 -24.36 -3.93 -11.48
C SER A 37 -25.32 -3.79 -12.65
N SER A 38 -25.13 -4.50 -13.77
CA SER A 38 -26.01 -4.35 -14.94
C SER A 38 -26.41 -5.68 -15.57
N LEU A 39 -27.70 -6.01 -15.46
CA LEU A 39 -28.33 -7.15 -16.14
C LEU A 39 -28.18 -7.04 -17.67
N GLN A 40 -28.30 -5.82 -18.20
CA GLN A 40 -28.13 -5.53 -19.62
C GLN A 40 -26.69 -5.81 -20.10
N ARG A 41 -25.68 -5.53 -19.27
CA ARG A 41 -24.28 -5.87 -19.56
C ARG A 41 -24.05 -7.38 -19.52
N ARG A 42 -24.67 -8.09 -18.58
CA ARG A 42 -24.61 -9.57 -18.54
C ARG A 42 -25.21 -10.19 -19.79
N GLU A 43 -26.35 -9.67 -20.25
CA GLU A 43 -26.97 -10.13 -21.49
C GLU A 43 -26.13 -9.77 -22.71
N GLN A 44 -25.56 -8.57 -22.78
CA GLN A 44 -24.67 -8.18 -23.89
C GLN A 44 -23.34 -8.95 -23.89
N ILE A 45 -22.81 -9.33 -22.72
CA ILE A 45 -21.65 -10.25 -22.59
C ILE A 45 -22.05 -11.65 -23.07
N ARG A 46 -23.23 -12.15 -22.67
CA ARG A 46 -23.76 -13.46 -23.11
C ARG A 46 -24.03 -13.49 -24.61
N ASN A 47 -24.54 -12.39 -25.16
CA ASN A 47 -24.82 -12.21 -26.59
C ASN A 47 -23.55 -11.87 -27.39
N GLY A 48 -22.45 -11.59 -26.69
CA GLY A 48 -21.14 -11.43 -27.29
C GLY A 48 -20.84 -10.08 -27.92
N THR A 49 -21.69 -9.09 -27.66
CA THR A 49 -21.57 -7.74 -28.23
C THR A 49 -20.49 -6.90 -27.52
N ILE A 50 -20.14 -7.26 -26.28
CA ILE A 50 -19.14 -6.57 -25.46
C ILE A 50 -18.20 -7.57 -24.79
N ALA A 51 -16.92 -7.21 -24.68
CA ALA A 51 -15.91 -7.99 -23.95
C ALA A 51 -16.07 -7.83 -22.43
N TYR A 52 -15.53 -8.77 -21.65
CA TYR A 52 -15.50 -8.65 -20.20
C TYR A 52 -14.69 -7.42 -19.75
N PRO A 53 -15.09 -6.75 -18.65
CA PRO A 53 -14.40 -5.54 -18.18
C PRO A 53 -13.00 -5.88 -17.66
N GLU A 54 -11.97 -5.40 -18.34
CA GLU A 54 -10.58 -5.61 -17.91
C GLU A 54 -10.25 -4.78 -16.67
N ILE A 55 -9.45 -5.35 -15.76
CA ILE A 55 -8.95 -4.65 -14.56
C ILE A 55 -7.92 -3.59 -14.94
N MET A 56 -7.07 -3.91 -15.93
CA MET A 56 -6.04 -3.03 -16.47
C MET A 56 -5.82 -3.37 -17.94
N SER A 57 -5.71 -2.36 -18.80
CA SER A 57 -5.44 -2.55 -20.24
C SER A 57 -3.98 -3.00 -20.41
N SER A 58 -3.75 -4.31 -20.50
CA SER A 58 -2.42 -4.89 -20.74
C SER A 58 -2.44 -5.75 -22.00
N TRP A 59 -1.30 -5.97 -22.65
CA TRP A 59 -1.22 -6.94 -23.73
C TRP A 59 -1.02 -8.34 -23.16
N THR A 60 -1.75 -9.34 -23.67
CA THR A 60 -1.62 -10.74 -23.22
C THR A 60 -1.71 -11.65 -24.44
N PRO A 61 -0.96 -12.76 -24.44
CA PRO A 61 -1.01 -13.74 -25.53
C PRO A 61 -2.29 -14.58 -25.55
N PHE A 62 -3.13 -14.48 -24.51
CA PHE A 62 -4.39 -15.20 -24.39
C PHE A 62 -5.59 -14.33 -24.74
N ASP A 63 -6.65 -14.98 -25.23
CA ASP A 63 -7.91 -14.32 -25.56
C ASP A 63 -8.59 -13.79 -24.28
N LYS A 64 -8.61 -12.46 -24.15
CA LYS A 64 -9.18 -11.74 -23.00
C LYS A 64 -10.69 -11.60 -23.09
N THR A 65 -11.25 -11.88 -24.26
CA THR A 65 -12.61 -11.45 -24.58
C THR A 65 -13.66 -12.36 -23.97
N ARG A 66 -13.38 -13.67 -23.78
CA ARG A 66 -14.31 -14.66 -23.18
C ARG A 66 -13.61 -15.86 -22.52
N GLY A 67 -14.22 -16.39 -21.46
CA GLY A 67 -13.93 -17.73 -20.93
C GLY A 67 -12.91 -17.79 -19.78
N LEU A 68 -12.28 -18.95 -19.61
CA LEU A 68 -11.32 -19.23 -18.52
C LEU A 68 -10.09 -18.32 -18.56
N GLY A 69 -9.66 -17.88 -19.75
CA GLY A 69 -8.51 -16.98 -19.94
C GLY A 69 -8.68 -15.62 -19.26
N TYR A 70 -9.91 -15.09 -19.24
CA TYR A 70 -10.24 -13.85 -18.52
C TYR A 70 -10.11 -14.01 -17.01
N TRP A 71 -10.60 -15.12 -16.44
CA TRP A 71 -10.46 -15.40 -15.00
C TRP A 71 -9.00 -15.59 -14.57
N ILE A 72 -8.20 -16.27 -15.41
CA ILE A 72 -6.76 -16.42 -15.19
C ILE A 72 -6.08 -15.05 -15.24
N LEU A 73 -6.44 -14.18 -16.19
CA LEU A 73 -5.90 -12.83 -16.29
C LEU A 73 -6.25 -11.97 -15.07
N VAL A 74 -7.51 -12.03 -14.61
CA VAL A 74 -7.98 -11.34 -13.40
C VAL A 74 -7.19 -11.79 -12.17
N LEU A 75 -7.03 -13.10 -11.99
CA LEU A 75 -6.23 -13.64 -10.88
C LEU A 75 -4.76 -13.21 -10.99
N PHE A 76 -4.17 -13.31 -12.17
CA PHE A 76 -2.78 -12.95 -12.40
C PHE A 76 -2.51 -11.46 -12.14
N GLN A 77 -3.37 -10.58 -12.67
CA GLN A 77 -3.25 -9.13 -12.44
C GLN A 77 -3.46 -8.78 -10.97
N SER A 78 -4.37 -9.48 -10.27
CA SER A 78 -4.57 -9.34 -8.83
C SER A 78 -3.32 -9.76 -8.04
N LEU A 79 -2.68 -10.88 -8.41
CA LEU A 79 -1.46 -11.35 -7.76
C LEU A 79 -0.28 -10.41 -7.97
N ILE A 80 -0.12 -9.87 -9.19
CA ILE A 80 0.90 -8.85 -9.48
C ILE A 80 0.65 -7.58 -8.67
N CYS A 81 -0.60 -7.12 -8.61
CA CYS A 81 -0.95 -5.93 -7.83
C CYS A 81 -0.68 -6.13 -6.35
N PHE A 82 -1.00 -7.32 -5.80
CA PHE A 82 -0.70 -7.68 -4.43
C PHE A 82 0.82 -7.71 -4.17
N TYR A 83 1.58 -8.33 -5.06
CA TYR A 83 3.04 -8.44 -4.94
C TYR A 83 3.72 -7.07 -5.02
N GLY A 84 3.35 -6.25 -6.01
CA GLY A 84 3.85 -4.88 -6.15
C GLY A 84 3.50 -4.01 -4.95
N GLY A 85 2.25 -4.07 -4.49
CA GLY A 85 1.80 -3.37 -3.28
C GLY A 85 2.57 -3.80 -2.02
N GLY A 86 2.84 -5.10 -1.87
CA GLY A 86 3.61 -5.64 -0.75
C GLY A 86 5.08 -5.19 -0.74
N ILE A 87 5.71 -5.13 -1.93
CA ILE A 87 7.08 -4.60 -2.04
C ILE A 87 7.11 -3.13 -1.62
N VAL A 88 6.24 -2.29 -2.17
CA VAL A 88 6.19 -0.86 -1.84
C VAL A 88 5.91 -0.66 -0.34
N ALA A 89 4.97 -1.44 0.23
CA ALA A 89 4.69 -1.41 1.66
C ALA A 89 5.90 -1.74 2.53
N THR A 90 6.71 -2.69 2.10
CA THR A 90 7.92 -3.09 2.79
C THR A 90 8.98 -1.97 2.73
N TYR A 91 9.15 -1.34 1.57
CA TYR A 91 10.06 -0.20 1.42
C TYR A 91 9.64 0.99 2.29
N ASP A 92 8.37 1.38 2.25
CA ASP A 92 7.85 2.50 3.03
C ASP A 92 7.97 2.23 4.53
N SER A 93 7.66 1.01 4.97
CA SER A 93 7.81 0.61 6.38
C SER A 93 9.27 0.72 6.84
N ASN A 94 10.23 0.27 6.02
CA ASN A 94 11.65 0.41 6.34
C ASN A 94 12.09 1.88 6.40
N ALA A 95 11.61 2.72 5.48
CA ALA A 95 11.89 4.15 5.50
C ALA A 95 11.37 4.82 6.78
N VAL A 96 10.14 4.51 7.20
CA VAL A 96 9.55 5.02 8.45
C VAL A 96 10.38 4.60 9.67
N VAL A 97 10.85 3.35 9.72
CA VAL A 97 11.72 2.87 10.80
C VAL A 97 13.03 3.67 10.84
N LEU A 98 13.70 3.83 9.70
CA LEU A 98 14.95 4.60 9.62
C LEU A 98 14.76 6.07 10.03
N MET A 99 13.70 6.72 9.54
CA MET A 99 13.38 8.10 9.93
C MET A 99 13.13 8.23 11.43
N SER A 100 12.40 7.28 12.02
CA SER A 100 12.13 7.27 13.47
C SER A 100 13.40 7.05 14.30
N PHE A 101 14.34 6.22 13.81
CA PHE A 101 15.63 6.03 14.44
C PHE A 101 16.45 7.32 14.43
N PHE A 102 16.57 7.98 13.29
CA PHE A 102 17.32 9.24 13.19
C PHE A 102 16.69 10.34 14.05
N ALA A 103 15.36 10.46 14.06
CA ALA A 103 14.67 11.42 14.93
C ALA A 103 15.02 11.20 16.41
N GLY A 104 15.04 9.93 16.87
CA GLY A 104 15.45 9.60 18.23
C GLY A 104 16.91 9.96 18.54
N GLN A 105 17.82 9.76 17.58
CA GLN A 105 19.22 10.17 17.73
C GLN A 105 19.37 11.69 17.81
N PHE A 106 18.61 12.43 17.00
CA PHE A 106 18.60 13.90 17.04
C PHE A 106 18.07 14.44 18.36
N ASP A 107 17.03 13.84 18.93
CA ASP A 107 16.51 14.24 20.25
C ASP A 107 17.54 14.00 21.36
N ILE A 108 18.24 12.86 21.33
CA ILE A 108 19.32 12.58 22.30
C ILE A 108 20.48 13.57 22.11
N LEU A 109 20.86 13.85 20.87
CA LEU A 109 21.92 14.81 20.56
C LEU A 109 21.55 16.21 21.07
N LYS A 110 20.32 16.64 20.84
CA LYS A 110 19.78 17.91 21.34
C LYS A 110 19.88 17.99 22.87
N GLY A 111 19.42 16.96 23.58
CA GLY A 111 19.51 16.92 25.05
C GLY A 111 20.95 16.97 25.57
N LYS A 112 21.90 16.31 24.89
CA LYS A 112 23.33 16.39 25.25
C LYS A 112 23.94 17.77 24.97
N CYS A 113 23.53 18.44 23.90
CA CYS A 113 23.95 19.82 23.64
C CYS A 113 23.38 20.78 24.69
N GLU A 114 22.09 20.64 25.04
CA GLU A 114 21.46 21.44 26.10
C GLU A 114 22.15 21.24 27.46
N ASP A 115 22.54 20.01 27.80
CA ASP A 115 23.27 19.72 29.04
C ASP A 115 24.70 20.31 29.03
N LEU A 116 25.41 20.18 27.90
CA LEU A 116 26.76 20.70 27.73
C LEU A 116 26.82 22.24 27.81
N PHE A 117 25.85 22.93 27.21
CA PHE A 117 25.80 24.39 27.18
C PHE A 117 24.99 25.00 28.33
N GLY A 118 24.03 24.26 28.90
CA GLY A 118 23.21 24.70 30.04
C GLY A 118 23.93 24.56 31.39
N ASN A 119 24.83 23.59 31.53
CA ASN A 119 25.69 23.47 32.73
C ASN A 119 27.00 24.27 32.62
N GLY A 120 27.23 24.93 31.48
CA GLY A 120 28.42 25.75 31.22
C GLY A 120 28.53 27.02 32.08
N GLU A 121 27.46 27.40 32.80
CA GLU A 121 27.46 28.60 33.65
C GLU A 121 27.75 28.34 35.15
N ILE A 122 27.94 27.09 35.60
CA ILE A 122 28.30 26.79 37.01
C ILE A 122 29.81 26.52 37.19
N GLY A 123 30.59 26.57 36.12
CA GLY A 123 32.04 26.37 36.16
C GLY A 123 32.82 27.54 35.58
N ARG A 124 33.11 28.54 36.44
CA ARG A 124 34.11 29.63 36.30
C ARG A 124 33.58 31.02 35.88
N ALA A 125 33.22 31.81 36.89
CA ALA A 125 33.83 33.11 37.16
C ALA A 125 33.72 33.41 38.66
#